data_AF-A0A161TPK4-F1
#
_entry.id   AF-A0A161TPK4-F1
#
_cell.length_a   1.000
_cell.length_b   1.000
_cell.length_c   1.000
_cell.angle_alpha   90.00
_cell.angle_beta   90.00
_cell.angle_gamma   90.00
#
_symmetry.space_group_name_H-M   'P 1'
#
loop_
_entity.id
_entity.type
_entity.pdbx_description
1 polymer ?
#
loop_
_entity_poly.entity_id
_entity_poly.type
_entity_poly.pdbx_seq_one_letter_code
_entity_poly.pdbx_strand_id
1 'polypeptide(L)'
;MRESREELMRVMAEKYAYFLQTLRFDDEVYMGGMREARSKFLANLQIYIMNKQLPKKRKDWRYSSDYVSERALECLMKGKWDSKELQYDHMIPKSKYIKDVCEEAAMNGTATFDFIYEVLVKYFWVATIHKDENDHLTKLGLKSKMPSDWDGNDIFARYESAGIVLLENDRINMYN
;
A
#
# COMPACT_ATOMS: atom_id res chain seq x y z
N MET A 1 -4.52 15.19 -16.78
CA MET A 1 -3.16 14.61 -16.73
C MET A 1 -3.22 13.40 -15.82
N ARG A 2 -2.55 12.29 -16.17
CA ARG A 2 -2.28 11.22 -15.19
C ARG A 2 -1.26 11.77 -14.21
N GLU A 3 -1.47 11.55 -12.92
CA GLU A 3 -0.42 11.83 -11.96
C GLU A 3 0.64 10.72 -12.11
N SER A 4 1.88 11.13 -12.33
CA SER A 4 3.04 10.27 -12.17
C SER A 4 3.06 9.68 -10.75
N ARG A 5 3.79 8.58 -10.56
CA ARG A 5 4.02 8.03 -9.21
C ARG A 5 4.63 9.08 -8.27
N GLU A 6 5.51 9.93 -8.80
CA GLU A 6 6.11 11.03 -8.05
C GLU A 6 5.04 12.01 -7.52
N GLU A 7 4.16 12.48 -8.40
CA GLU A 7 3.06 13.37 -8.03
C GLU A 7 2.10 12.72 -7.02
N LEU A 8 1.77 11.43 -7.21
CA LEU A 8 0.97 10.68 -6.25
C LEU A 8 1.64 10.65 -4.87
N MET A 9 2.94 10.35 -4.79
CA MET A 9 3.68 10.33 -3.53
C MET A 9 3.74 11.71 -2.87
N ARG A 10 3.88 12.79 -3.64
CA ARG A 10 3.82 14.16 -3.11
C ARG A 10 2.47 14.48 -2.49
N VAL A 11 1.38 14.19 -3.21
CA VAL A 11 0.01 14.40 -2.68
C VAL A 11 -0.21 13.56 -1.42
N MET A 12 0.20 12.29 -1.43
CA MET A 12 0.07 11.42 -0.28
C MET A 12 0.87 11.92 0.93
N ALA A 13 2.11 12.36 0.72
CA ALA A 13 2.96 12.90 1.78
C ALA A 13 2.37 14.17 2.40
N GLU A 14 1.89 15.10 1.58
CA GLU A 14 1.24 16.32 2.03
C GLU A 14 0.03 16.02 2.92
N LYS A 15 -0.88 15.14 2.46
CA LYS A 15 -2.08 14.82 3.23
C LYS A 15 -1.80 13.98 4.46
N TYR A 16 -0.77 13.13 4.43
CA TYR A 16 -0.39 12.35 5.61
C TYR A 16 0.31 13.22 6.66
N ALA A 17 1.17 14.16 6.25
CA ALA A 17 1.76 15.15 7.15
C ALA A 17 0.66 15.95 7.87
N TYR A 18 -0.33 16.45 7.11
CA TYR A 18 -1.49 17.13 7.67
C TYR A 18 -2.25 16.23 8.66
N PHE A 19 -2.53 14.98 8.29
CA PHE A 19 -3.22 14.04 9.16
C PHE A 19 -2.47 13.82 10.48
N LEU A 20 -1.16 13.57 10.43
CA LEU A 20 -0.33 13.34 11.63
C LEU A 20 -0.32 14.55 12.56
N GLN A 21 -0.28 15.77 12.03
CA GLN A 21 -0.34 17.01 12.82
C GLN A 21 -1.67 17.22 13.56
N THR A 22 -2.75 16.54 13.13
CA THR A 22 -4.05 16.63 13.80
C THR A 22 -4.22 15.65 14.96
N LEU A 23 -3.31 14.67 15.10
CA LEU A 23 -3.42 13.63 16.11
C LEU A 23 -2.99 14.14 17.50
N ARG A 24 -3.71 13.71 18.54
CA ARG A 24 -3.38 13.94 19.94
C ARG A 24 -2.63 12.72 20.50
N PHE A 25 -1.34 12.62 20.21
CA PHE A 25 -0.52 11.46 20.60
C PHE A 25 -0.42 11.24 22.12
N ASP A 26 -0.64 12.29 22.89
CA ASP A 26 -0.67 12.31 24.35
C ASP A 26 -1.98 11.78 24.96
N ASP A 27 -3.05 11.68 24.17
CA ASP A 27 -4.36 11.18 24.62
C ASP A 27 -4.55 9.71 24.22
N GLU A 28 -4.29 8.80 25.16
CA GLU A 28 -4.37 7.35 24.93
C GLU A 28 -5.78 6.89 24.50
N VAL A 29 -6.83 7.45 25.08
CA VAL A 29 -8.23 7.06 24.79
C VAL A 29 -8.60 7.51 23.37
N TYR A 30 -8.25 8.75 23.02
CA TYR A 30 -8.40 9.26 21.66
C TYR A 30 -7.63 8.41 20.65
N MET A 31 -6.35 8.12 20.93
CA MET A 31 -5.48 7.35 20.02
C MET A 31 -5.90 5.88 19.89
N GLY A 32 -6.53 5.33 20.93
CA GLY A 32 -7.22 4.04 20.92
C GLY A 32 -8.40 4.05 19.95
N GLY A 33 -9.27 5.07 20.02
CA GLY A 33 -10.39 5.25 19.09
C GLY A 33 -9.96 5.52 17.64
N MET A 34 -8.82 6.18 17.44
CA MET A 34 -8.28 6.51 16.11
C MET A 34 -7.52 5.36 15.42
N ARG A 35 -7.45 4.17 16.04
CA ARG A 35 -6.66 3.03 15.52
C ARG A 35 -6.97 2.69 14.07
N GLU A 36 -8.25 2.60 13.71
CA GLU A 36 -8.65 2.24 12.34
C GLU A 36 -8.32 3.34 11.34
N ALA A 37 -8.62 4.59 11.68
CA ALA A 37 -8.30 5.74 10.85
C ALA A 37 -6.80 5.80 10.55
N ARG A 38 -5.95 5.72 11.58
CA ARG A 38 -4.48 5.70 11.43
C ARG A 38 -3.98 4.53 10.58
N SER A 39 -4.56 3.34 10.80
CA SER A 39 -4.16 2.13 10.06
C SER A 39 -4.55 2.17 8.59
N LYS A 40 -5.68 2.80 8.24
CA LYS A 40 -6.24 2.77 6.89
C LYS A 40 -6.00 4.04 6.07
N PHE A 41 -5.65 5.17 6.69
CA PHE A 41 -5.56 6.49 6.04
C PHE A 41 -4.83 6.45 4.70
N LEU A 42 -3.56 6.02 4.69
CA LEU A 42 -2.74 6.01 3.47
C LEU A 42 -3.29 5.09 2.36
N ALA A 43 -3.81 3.91 2.74
CA ALA A 43 -4.36 2.97 1.76
C ALA A 43 -5.64 3.53 1.12
N ASN A 44 -6.54 4.08 1.94
CA ASN A 44 -7.76 4.70 1.45
C ASN A 44 -7.47 5.94 0.59
N LEU A 45 -6.48 6.74 0.97
CA LEU A 45 -6.06 7.91 0.20
C LEU A 45 -5.52 7.50 -1.18
N GLN A 46 -4.64 6.49 -1.24
CA GLN A 46 -4.12 5.98 -2.51
C GLN A 46 -5.25 5.45 -3.40
N ILE A 47 -6.14 4.62 -2.86
CA ILE A 47 -7.28 4.07 -3.60
C ILE A 47 -8.17 5.21 -4.14
N TYR A 48 -8.44 6.23 -3.32
CA TYR A 48 -9.26 7.36 -3.73
C TYR A 48 -8.66 8.14 -4.90
N ILE A 49 -7.36 8.45 -4.83
CA ILE A 49 -6.66 9.17 -5.90
C ILE A 49 -6.64 8.32 -7.18
N MET A 50 -6.26 7.05 -7.04
CA MET A 50 -6.12 6.14 -8.17
C MET A 50 -7.45 5.85 -8.87
N ASN A 51 -8.54 5.65 -8.12
CA ASN A 51 -9.87 5.42 -8.70
C ASN A 51 -10.37 6.57 -9.57
N LYS A 52 -9.86 7.79 -9.39
CA LYS A 52 -10.19 8.92 -10.28
C LYS A 52 -9.51 8.82 -11.64
N GLN A 53 -8.39 8.11 -11.71
CA GLN A 53 -7.60 7.92 -12.92
C GLN A 53 -8.03 6.68 -13.72
N LEU A 54 -8.75 5.75 -13.07
CA LEU A 54 -9.22 4.52 -13.70
C LEU A 54 -10.44 4.75 -14.62
N PRO A 55 -10.59 3.94 -15.69
CA PRO A 55 -11.79 3.96 -16.53
C PRO A 55 -13.07 3.72 -15.70
N LYS A 56 -14.20 4.32 -16.13
CA LYS A 56 -15.48 4.28 -15.39
C LYS A 56 -15.92 2.87 -14.98
N LYS A 57 -15.69 1.86 -15.83
CA LYS A 57 -16.05 0.45 -15.57
C LYS A 57 -15.15 -0.26 -14.55
N ARG A 58 -14.02 0.35 -14.18
CA ARG A 58 -12.97 -0.24 -13.33
C ARG A 58 -12.64 0.64 -12.13
N LYS A 59 -13.57 1.49 -11.67
CA LYS A 59 -13.41 2.31 -10.46
C LYS A 59 -13.50 1.46 -9.19
N ASP A 60 -12.51 0.60 -9.00
CA ASP A 60 -12.44 -0.37 -7.92
C ASP A 60 -10.97 -0.54 -7.51
N TRP A 61 -10.73 -0.66 -6.20
CA TRP A 61 -9.39 -0.71 -5.62
C TRP A 61 -8.54 -1.86 -6.18
N ARG A 62 -9.17 -2.94 -6.67
CA ARG A 62 -8.44 -4.11 -7.18
C ARG A 62 -7.61 -3.79 -8.41
N TYR A 63 -7.94 -2.70 -9.10
CA TYR A 63 -7.20 -2.16 -10.24
C TYR A 63 -6.24 -1.02 -9.88
N SER A 64 -6.16 -0.62 -8.60
CA SER A 64 -5.44 0.58 -8.18
C SER A 64 -4.02 0.33 -7.68
N SER A 65 -3.54 -0.92 -7.70
CA SER A 65 -2.20 -1.31 -7.23
C SER A 65 -1.08 -0.92 -8.21
N ASP A 66 0.16 -0.85 -7.74
CA ASP A 66 1.38 -0.67 -8.56
C ASP A 66 1.73 -1.97 -9.30
N TYR A 67 1.54 -3.10 -8.64
CA TYR A 67 1.82 -4.42 -9.19
C TYR A 67 0.62 -5.36 -9.09
N VAL A 68 0.65 -6.44 -9.86
CA VAL A 68 -0.37 -7.49 -9.85
C VAL A 68 0.29 -8.85 -10.03
N SER A 69 -0.14 -9.87 -9.28
CA SER A 69 0.32 -11.25 -9.55
C SER A 69 -0.34 -11.83 -10.79
N GLU A 70 0.29 -12.82 -11.41
CA GLU A 70 -0.28 -13.50 -12.58
C GLU A 70 -1.68 -14.07 -12.29
N ARG A 71 -1.85 -14.72 -11.13
CA ARG A 71 -3.13 -15.28 -10.72
C ARG A 71 -4.20 -14.20 -10.48
N ALA A 72 -3.82 -13.08 -9.86
CA ALA A 72 -4.75 -11.96 -9.68
C ALA A 72 -5.13 -11.32 -11.02
N LEU A 73 -4.17 -11.18 -11.93
CA LEU A 73 -4.39 -10.63 -13.27
C LEU A 73 -5.38 -11.49 -14.06
N GLU A 74 -5.24 -12.82 -14.04
CA GLU A 74 -6.20 -13.72 -14.67
C GLU A 74 -7.63 -13.55 -14.13
N CYS A 75 -7.78 -13.40 -12.82
CA CYS A 75 -9.08 -13.12 -12.20
C CYS A 75 -9.65 -11.78 -12.69
N LEU A 76 -8.84 -10.73 -12.66
CA LEU A 76 -9.24 -9.39 -13.10
C LEU A 76 -9.66 -9.36 -14.57
N MET A 77 -8.93 -10.05 -15.44
CA MET A 77 -9.26 -10.14 -16.88
C MET A 77 -10.57 -10.88 -17.13
N LYS A 78 -10.89 -11.91 -16.33
CA LYS A 78 -12.15 -12.67 -16.45
C LYS A 78 -13.39 -11.85 -16.06
N GLY A 79 -13.23 -10.77 -15.29
CA GLY A 79 -14.36 -9.90 -14.91
C GLY A 79 -15.30 -10.49 -13.86
N LYS A 80 -15.01 -11.69 -13.32
CA LYS A 80 -15.84 -12.41 -12.34
C LYS A 80 -14.96 -13.06 -11.28
N TRP A 81 -15.07 -12.59 -10.05
CA TRP A 81 -14.36 -13.12 -8.87
C TRP A 81 -15.19 -12.88 -7.61
N ASP A 82 -15.00 -13.71 -6.58
CA ASP A 82 -15.51 -13.39 -5.25
C ASP A 82 -14.73 -12.19 -4.67
N SER A 83 -15.42 -11.32 -3.95
CA SER A 83 -14.83 -10.21 -3.20
C SER A 83 -13.58 -10.56 -2.37
N LYS A 84 -13.42 -11.82 -1.95
CA LYS A 84 -12.32 -12.33 -1.12
C LYS A 84 -11.17 -12.95 -1.91
N GLU A 85 -11.32 -13.20 -3.21
CA GLU A 85 -10.30 -13.85 -4.04
C GLU A 85 -9.09 -12.95 -4.31
N LEU A 86 -9.28 -11.63 -4.29
CA LEU A 86 -8.24 -10.65 -4.52
C LEU A 86 -7.91 -9.92 -3.21
N GLN A 87 -6.64 -9.68 -2.99
CA GLN A 87 -6.10 -9.03 -1.80
C GLN A 87 -5.27 -7.81 -2.18
N TYR A 88 -5.51 -6.71 -1.47
CA TYR A 88 -4.67 -5.51 -1.55
C TYR A 88 -3.54 -5.65 -0.54
N ASP A 89 -2.32 -5.87 -1.01
CA ASP A 89 -1.16 -6.07 -0.16
C ASP A 89 -0.19 -4.88 -0.26
N HIS A 90 0.37 -4.49 0.88
CA HIS A 90 1.49 -3.56 0.91
C HIS A 90 2.76 -4.38 0.74
N MET A 91 3.51 -4.15 -0.34
CA MET A 91 4.68 -4.95 -0.68
C MET A 91 5.73 -4.92 0.42
N ILE A 92 5.91 -3.76 1.06
CA ILE A 92 6.65 -3.61 2.32
C ILE A 92 5.66 -3.37 3.46
N PRO A 93 5.79 -4.05 4.63
CA PRO A 93 4.87 -3.90 5.75
C PRO A 93 4.67 -2.46 6.22
N LYS A 94 3.57 -1.83 5.78
CA LYS A 94 3.24 -0.42 6.06
C LYS A 94 3.30 -0.07 7.54
N SER A 95 2.80 -0.94 8.43
CA SER A 95 2.78 -0.64 9.86
C SER A 95 4.18 -0.32 10.38
N LYS A 96 5.15 -1.21 10.14
CA LYS A 96 6.50 -1.11 10.68
C LYS A 96 7.34 -0.04 9.98
N TYR A 97 7.29 0.04 8.66
CA TYR A 97 8.23 0.85 7.87
C TYR A 97 7.70 2.23 7.48
N ILE A 98 6.40 2.48 7.67
CA ILE A 98 5.76 3.75 7.29
C ILE A 98 5.01 4.32 8.48
N LYS A 99 3.99 3.61 9.00
CA LYS A 99 3.12 4.15 10.04
C LYS A 99 3.91 4.44 11.32
N ASP A 100 4.62 3.46 11.84
CA ASP A 100 5.34 3.58 13.11
C ASP A 100 6.46 4.62 12.99
N VAL A 101 7.21 4.60 11.87
CA VAL A 101 8.28 5.57 11.57
C VAL A 101 7.74 7.01 11.49
N CYS A 102 6.65 7.24 10.77
CA CYS A 102 6.08 8.57 10.63
C CYS A 102 5.36 9.05 11.89
N GLU A 103 4.69 8.16 12.64
CA GLU A 103 4.08 8.51 13.93
C GLU A 103 5.15 8.83 14.97
N GLU A 104 6.25 8.09 15.03
CA GLU A 104 7.41 8.40 15.89
C GLU A 104 8.02 9.76 15.54
N ALA A 105 8.25 10.03 14.27
CA ALA A 105 8.71 11.33 13.81
C ALA A 105 7.72 12.45 14.18
N ALA A 106 6.41 12.20 14.10
CA ALA A 106 5.39 13.19 14.44
C ALA A 106 5.36 13.50 15.94
N MET A 107 5.46 12.48 16.79
CA MET A 107 5.59 12.63 18.24
C MET A 107 6.84 13.45 18.63
N ASN A 108 7.92 13.29 17.87
CA ASN A 108 9.18 14.01 18.08
C ASN A 108 9.24 15.37 17.36
N GLY A 109 8.18 15.80 16.68
CA GLY A 109 8.14 17.08 15.94
C GLY A 109 9.04 17.14 14.70
N THR A 110 9.43 15.98 14.14
CA THR A 110 10.34 15.84 13.00
C THR A 110 9.69 15.29 11.73
N ALA A 111 8.39 14.99 11.74
CA ALA A 111 7.63 14.53 10.58
C ALA A 111 7.35 15.65 9.57
N THR A 112 8.39 16.11 8.88
CA THR A 112 8.29 17.09 7.79
C THR A 112 7.69 16.45 6.53
N PHE A 113 7.25 17.29 5.59
CA PHE A 113 6.81 16.84 4.26
C PHE A 113 7.89 16.00 3.58
N ASP A 114 9.14 16.49 3.51
CA ASP A 114 10.23 15.81 2.81
C ASP A 114 10.56 14.46 3.45
N PHE A 115 10.59 14.39 4.78
CA PHE A 115 10.79 13.14 5.51
C PHE A 115 9.71 12.09 5.16
N ILE A 116 8.44 12.49 5.22
CA ILE A 116 7.32 11.60 4.91
C ILE A 116 7.37 11.18 3.44
N TYR A 117 7.66 12.12 2.54
CA TYR A 117 7.79 11.87 1.11
C TYR A 117 8.86 10.82 0.82
N GLU A 118 10.04 10.94 1.40
CA GLU A 118 11.13 9.97 1.26
C GLU A 118 10.74 8.58 1.76
N VAL A 119 10.08 8.50 2.92
CA VAL A 119 9.56 7.24 3.49
C VAL A 119 8.53 6.61 2.54
N LEU A 120 7.59 7.39 2.00
CA LEU A 120 6.56 6.88 1.10
C LEU A 120 7.12 6.43 -0.25
N VAL A 121 8.02 7.21 -0.86
CA VAL A 121 8.69 6.83 -2.11
C VAL A 121 9.41 5.49 -1.94
N LYS A 122 10.11 5.33 -0.81
CA LYS A 122 10.88 4.11 -0.56
C LYS A 122 10.00 2.91 -0.26
N TYR A 123 8.99 3.06 0.60
CA TYR A 123 8.30 1.91 1.19
C TYR A 123 6.83 1.75 0.79
N PHE A 124 6.16 2.77 0.24
CA PHE A 124 4.74 2.70 -0.10
C PHE A 124 4.53 2.09 -1.49
N TRP A 125 4.62 0.77 -1.56
CA TRP A 125 4.35 -0.01 -2.77
C TRP A 125 3.21 -0.99 -2.52
N VAL A 126 2.32 -1.14 -3.50
CA VAL A 126 1.12 -1.96 -3.34
C VAL A 126 0.93 -2.93 -4.49
N ALA A 127 0.54 -4.16 -4.16
CA ALA A 127 0.25 -5.22 -5.10
C ALA A 127 -1.18 -5.73 -4.92
N THR A 128 -1.83 -6.10 -6.02
CA THR A 128 -3.04 -6.93 -5.97
C THR A 128 -2.61 -8.38 -6.17
N ILE A 129 -2.86 -9.23 -5.19
CA ILE A 129 -2.51 -10.66 -5.24
C ILE A 129 -3.73 -11.55 -5.03
N HIS A 130 -3.63 -12.81 -5.42
CA HIS A 130 -4.67 -13.80 -5.18
C HIS A 130 -4.68 -14.23 -3.70
N LYS A 131 -5.85 -14.60 -3.18
CA LYS A 131 -6.03 -15.03 -1.79
C LYS A 131 -5.08 -16.16 -1.40
N ASP A 132 -4.92 -17.15 -2.26
CA ASP A 132 -4.02 -18.29 -2.00
C ASP A 132 -2.55 -17.85 -1.87
N GLU A 133 -2.13 -16.83 -2.63
CA GLU A 133 -0.78 -16.27 -2.55
C GLU A 133 -0.58 -15.51 -1.23
N ASN A 134 -1.57 -14.72 -0.83
CA ASN A 134 -1.59 -14.08 0.50
C ASN A 134 -1.56 -15.11 1.64
N ASP A 135 -2.33 -16.20 1.51
CA ASP A 135 -2.36 -17.28 2.50
C ASP A 135 -1.02 -18.04 2.50
N HIS A 136 -0.34 -18.14 1.36
CA HIS A 136 1.02 -18.68 1.28
C HIS A 136 2.05 -17.79 1.97
N LEU A 137 2.03 -16.48 1.73
CA LEU A 137 2.85 -15.49 2.46
C LEU A 137 2.62 -15.59 3.98
N THR A 138 1.37 -15.83 4.39
CA THR A 138 1.02 -16.03 5.80
C THR A 138 1.69 -17.28 6.38
N LYS A 139 1.65 -18.41 5.66
CA LYS A 139 2.29 -19.67 6.09
C LYS A 139 3.81 -19.53 6.21
N LEU A 140 4.43 -18.72 5.36
CA LEU A 140 5.86 -18.42 5.42
C LEU A 140 6.23 -17.38 6.52
N GLY A 141 5.25 -16.82 7.23
CA GLY A 141 5.47 -15.76 8.21
C GLY A 141 5.81 -14.40 7.59
N LEU A 142 5.64 -14.26 6.27
CA LEU A 142 5.95 -13.07 5.48
C LEU A 142 4.75 -12.14 5.29
N LYS A 143 3.55 -12.45 5.80
CA LYS A 143 2.37 -11.57 5.64
C LYS A 143 2.61 -10.14 6.15
N SER A 144 3.35 -9.99 7.25
CA SER A 144 3.55 -8.69 7.91
C SER A 144 5.01 -8.43 8.25
N LYS A 145 5.93 -9.14 7.60
CA LYS A 145 7.37 -9.08 7.83
C LYS A 145 8.11 -9.20 6.51
N MET A 146 9.27 -8.57 6.44
CA MET A 146 10.24 -8.81 5.38
C MET A 146 11.06 -10.08 5.69
N PRO A 147 11.62 -10.75 4.68
CA PRO A 147 12.60 -11.81 4.87
C PRO A 147 13.76 -11.38 5.76
N SER A 148 14.40 -12.33 6.45
CA SER A 148 15.49 -12.03 7.40
C SER A 148 16.75 -11.46 6.75
N ASP A 149 16.95 -11.77 5.47
CA ASP A 149 18.05 -11.35 4.61
C ASP A 149 17.70 -10.14 3.73
N TRP A 150 16.56 -9.49 3.97
CA TRP A 150 16.13 -8.32 3.21
C TRP A 150 17.11 -7.14 3.37
N ASP A 151 17.53 -6.58 2.24
CA ASP A 151 18.52 -5.49 2.15
C ASP A 151 17.99 -4.11 2.55
N GLY A 152 16.69 -4.00 2.81
CA GLY A 152 16.02 -2.74 3.15
C GLY A 152 15.58 -1.91 1.94
N ASN A 153 15.74 -2.40 0.72
CA ASN A 153 15.41 -1.67 -0.52
C ASN A 153 14.58 -2.49 -1.51
N ASP A 154 14.82 -3.79 -1.63
CA ASP A 154 14.11 -4.61 -2.61
C ASP A 154 12.63 -4.78 -2.22
N ILE A 155 11.75 -4.16 -3.02
CA ILE A 155 10.30 -4.19 -2.78
C ILE A 155 9.70 -5.58 -3.10
N PHE A 156 10.41 -6.44 -3.84
CA PHE A 156 9.91 -7.74 -4.29
C PHE A 156 10.29 -8.90 -3.35
N ALA A 157 11.23 -8.72 -2.43
CA ALA A 157 11.82 -9.76 -1.58
C ALA A 157 10.83 -10.76 -0.96
N ARG A 158 9.66 -10.30 -0.48
CA ARG A 158 8.62 -11.17 0.10
C ARG A 158 8.03 -12.14 -0.93
N TYR A 159 7.78 -11.63 -2.13
CA TYR A 159 7.16 -12.38 -3.22
C TYR A 159 8.17 -13.33 -3.86
N GLU A 160 9.41 -12.88 -4.05
CA GLU A 160 10.50 -13.73 -4.53
C GLU A 160 10.76 -14.91 -3.59
N SER A 161 10.82 -14.65 -2.28
CA SER A 161 10.96 -15.70 -1.25
C SER A 161 9.81 -16.72 -1.26
N ALA A 162 8.64 -16.31 -1.77
CA ALA A 162 7.44 -17.13 -1.84
C ALA A 162 7.18 -17.71 -3.24
N GLY A 163 8.07 -17.46 -4.22
CA GLY A 163 7.89 -17.89 -5.60
C GLY A 163 6.68 -17.24 -6.30
N ILE A 164 6.28 -16.04 -5.90
CA ILE A 164 5.16 -15.29 -6.48
C ILE A 164 5.73 -14.26 -7.47
N VAL A 165 5.31 -14.34 -8.73
CA VAL A 165 5.70 -13.38 -9.76
C VAL A 165 4.75 -12.18 -9.73
N LEU A 166 5.33 -10.98 -9.66
CA LEU A 166 4.60 -9.72 -9.78
C LEU A 166 4.92 -9.04 -11.11
N LEU A 167 3.87 -8.55 -11.75
CA LEU A 167 3.92 -7.77 -12.98
C LEU A 167 3.57 -6.31 -12.67
N GLU A 168 4.23 -5.37 -13.34
CA GLU A 168 3.81 -3.96 -13.27
C GLU A 168 2.37 -3.86 -13.77
N ASN A 169 1.52 -3.22 -12.98
CA ASN A 169 0.12 -3.07 -13.32
C ASN A 169 -0.03 -1.89 -14.29
N ASP A 170 -0.09 -2.16 -15.61
CA ASP A 170 -0.56 -1.18 -16.59
C ASP A 170 -2.07 -1.03 -16.46
N ARG A 171 -2.46 -0.24 -15.46
CA ARG A 171 -3.84 0.04 -15.01
C ARG A 171 -4.82 0.43 -16.13
N ILE A 172 -4.31 0.85 -17.29
CA ILE A 172 -5.11 1.21 -18.46
C ILE A 172 -5.11 0.09 -19.50
N ASN A 173 -3.94 -0.43 -19.88
CA ASN A 173 -3.84 -1.31 -21.04
C ASN A 173 -3.96 -2.80 -20.71
N MET A 174 -3.61 -3.24 -19.49
CA MET A 174 -3.53 -4.66 -19.15
C MET A 174 -4.87 -5.40 -19.15
N TYR A 175 -5.99 -4.68 -19.01
CA TYR A 175 -7.31 -5.29 -18.81
C TYR A 175 -8.25 -5.13 -20.01
N ASN A 176 -7.73 -4.68 -21.16
CA ASN A 176 -8.49 -4.40 -22.38
C ASN A 176 -8.77 -5.65 -23.21
#